data_AF-A0A0A0DC27-F1
#
_entry.id   AF-A0A0A0DC27-F1
#
_cell.length_a   1.000
_cell.length_b   1.000
_cell.length_c   1.000
_cell.angle_alpha   90.00
_cell.angle_beta   90.00
_cell.angle_gamma   90.00
#
_symmetry.space_group_name_H-M   'P 1'
#
loop_
_entity.id
_entity.type
_entity.pdbx_description
1 polymer ?
#
loop_
_entity_poly.entity_id
_entity_poly.type
_entity_poly.pdbx_seq_one_letter_code
_entity_poly.pdbx_strand_id
1 'polypeptide(L)'
;ITAELGVRAVRLDPAGYAAIELPALRQADPEIARRLLASVIACIGGGVEAGFDALERLAEALQDGALLGRTLGRCRLRIAGDRLLVVRERRHLPEIVGAAPGTSLLWDGRFRIEMPEEAAADDRIAAWGDAATRGARPDTLPFEVAAVLPALWRNGHVRRRPVLAGGDENSLFLRFEPLRPLLPNGFPVV
;
A
#
# COMPACT_ATOMS: atom_id res chain seq x y z
N ILE A 1 10.24 -6.69 -21.47
CA ILE A 1 9.24 -7.74 -21.13
C ILE A 1 8.61 -7.52 -19.76
N THR A 2 9.31 -7.61 -18.61
CA THR A 2 8.70 -7.36 -17.28
C THR A 2 8.12 -5.94 -17.14
N ALA A 3 8.85 -4.91 -17.61
CA ALA A 3 8.36 -3.53 -17.58
C ALA A 3 7.10 -3.32 -18.46
N GLU A 4 7.03 -3.99 -19.61
CA GLU A 4 5.90 -3.89 -20.55
C GLU A 4 4.64 -4.57 -19.99
N LEU A 5 4.77 -5.75 -19.41
CA LEU A 5 3.68 -6.41 -18.69
C LEU A 5 3.24 -5.55 -17.50
N GLY A 6 4.18 -4.99 -16.74
CA GLY A 6 3.91 -4.09 -15.62
C GLY A 6 3.04 -2.89 -16.04
N VAL A 7 3.42 -2.19 -17.11
CA VAL A 7 2.67 -1.04 -17.65
C VAL A 7 1.25 -1.43 -18.08
N ARG A 8 1.10 -2.58 -18.74
CA ARG A 8 -0.20 -3.01 -19.25
C ARG A 8 -1.13 -3.57 -18.17
N ALA A 9 -0.59 -4.39 -17.27
CA ALA A 9 -1.36 -5.24 -16.37
C ALA A 9 -1.44 -4.72 -14.93
N VAL A 10 -0.59 -3.79 -14.52
CA VAL A 10 -0.60 -3.27 -13.14
C VAL A 10 -1.15 -1.86 -13.09
N ARG A 11 -2.03 -1.62 -12.12
CA ARG A 11 -2.49 -0.30 -11.72
C ARG A 11 -2.06 -0.07 -10.28
N LEU A 12 -1.32 1.01 -10.05
CA LEU A 12 -0.98 1.48 -8.71
C LEU A 12 -1.91 2.64 -8.36
N ASP A 13 -2.39 2.62 -7.12
CA ASP A 13 -3.22 3.68 -6.58
C ASP A 13 -2.42 4.46 -5.51
N PRO A 14 -2.57 5.80 -5.41
CA PRO A 14 -1.92 6.61 -4.37
C PRO A 14 -2.20 6.15 -2.95
N ALA A 15 -3.31 5.45 -2.71
CA ALA A 15 -3.62 4.85 -1.42
C ALA A 15 -2.68 3.68 -1.07
N GLY A 16 -1.68 3.39 -1.90
CA GLY A 16 -0.63 2.42 -1.63
C GLY A 16 -1.10 0.98 -1.75
N TYR A 17 -1.93 0.70 -2.76
CA TYR A 17 -2.27 -0.67 -3.17
C TYR A 17 -2.09 -0.84 -4.68
N ALA A 18 -2.06 -2.10 -5.12
CA ALA A 18 -1.96 -2.44 -6.54
C ALA A 18 -3.11 -3.35 -6.96
N ALA A 19 -3.53 -3.20 -8.20
CA ALA A 19 -4.39 -4.15 -8.89
C ALA A 19 -3.66 -4.71 -10.11
N ILE A 20 -3.62 -6.04 -10.24
CA ILE A 20 -2.96 -6.74 -11.35
C ILE A 20 -4.03 -7.50 -12.14
N GLU A 21 -4.07 -7.30 -13.46
CA GLU A 21 -4.96 -8.02 -14.37
C GLU A 21 -4.59 -9.51 -14.42
N LEU A 22 -5.46 -10.38 -13.90
CA LEU A 22 -5.23 -11.83 -13.84
C LEU A 22 -5.05 -12.48 -15.21
N PRO A 23 -5.84 -12.15 -16.25
CA PRO A 23 -5.64 -12.76 -17.58
C PRO A 23 -4.24 -12.47 -18.12
N ALA A 24 -3.77 -11.23 -17.99
CA ALA A 24 -2.44 -10.84 -18.46
C ALA A 24 -1.33 -11.49 -17.63
N LEU A 25 -1.52 -11.62 -16.32
CA LEU A 25 -0.58 -12.30 -15.43
C LEU A 25 -0.48 -13.80 -15.74
N ARG A 26 -1.61 -14.46 -16.04
CA ARG A 26 -1.65 -15.90 -16.36
C ARG A 26 -1.06 -16.25 -17.72
N GLN A 27 -1.21 -15.36 -18.70
CA GLN A 27 -0.66 -15.53 -20.05
C GLN A 27 0.83 -15.22 -20.14
N ALA A 28 1.39 -14.53 -19.15
CA ALA A 28 2.80 -14.20 -19.13
C ALA A 28 3.69 -15.43 -18.88
N ASP A 29 4.93 -15.35 -19.34
CA ASP A 29 5.96 -16.31 -18.97
C ASP A 29 6.08 -16.43 -17.42
N PRO A 30 6.19 -17.65 -16.85
CA PRO A 30 6.21 -17.85 -15.41
C PRO A 30 7.30 -17.06 -14.68
N GLU A 31 8.50 -16.92 -15.26
CA GLU A 31 9.57 -16.13 -14.66
C GLU A 31 9.21 -14.65 -14.62
N ILE A 32 8.63 -14.14 -15.71
CA ILE A 32 8.20 -12.75 -15.83
C ILE A 32 7.06 -12.44 -14.85
N ALA A 33 6.06 -13.32 -14.74
CA ALA A 33 4.95 -13.19 -13.80
C ALA A 33 5.46 -13.17 -12.35
N ARG A 34 6.36 -14.08 -12.00
CA ARG A 34 6.97 -14.16 -10.66
C ARG A 34 7.77 -12.90 -10.33
N ARG A 35 8.58 -12.40 -11.27
CA ARG A 35 9.35 -11.15 -11.09
C ARG A 35 8.43 -9.95 -10.90
N LEU A 36 7.35 -9.86 -11.67
CA LEU A 36 6.35 -8.82 -11.51
C LEU A 36 5.71 -8.87 -10.11
N LEU A 37 5.28 -10.06 -9.66
CA LEU A 37 4.73 -10.26 -8.32
C LEU A 37 5.73 -9.85 -7.23
N ALA A 38 7.00 -10.24 -7.36
CA ALA A 38 8.05 -9.86 -6.42
C ALA A 38 8.20 -8.33 -6.33
N SER A 39 8.24 -7.63 -7.46
CA SER A 39 8.36 -6.17 -7.50
C SER A 39 7.14 -5.47 -6.93
N VAL A 40 5.92 -5.92 -7.25
CA VAL A 40 4.69 -5.34 -6.69
C VAL A 40 4.62 -5.57 -5.18
N ILE A 41 4.93 -6.77 -4.71
CA ILE A 41 4.94 -7.09 -3.28
C ILE A 41 6.01 -6.27 -2.54
N ALA A 42 7.21 -6.08 -3.10
CA ALA A 42 8.21 -5.22 -2.49
C ALA A 42 7.76 -3.75 -2.43
N CYS A 43 7.12 -3.25 -3.48
CA CYS A 43 6.58 -1.90 -3.54
C CYS A 43 5.50 -1.65 -2.47
N ILE A 44 4.48 -2.52 -2.40
CA ILE A 44 3.35 -2.41 -1.46
C ILE A 44 3.71 -2.90 -0.04
N GLY A 45 4.76 -3.72 0.08
CA GLY A 45 5.23 -4.33 1.32
C GLY A 45 6.20 -3.45 2.12
N GLY A 46 6.49 -2.24 1.66
CA GLY A 46 7.44 -1.33 2.32
C GLY A 46 8.90 -1.73 2.10
N GLY A 47 9.20 -2.30 0.93
CA GLY A 47 10.55 -2.73 0.52
C GLY A 47 10.92 -4.16 0.92
N VAL A 48 10.01 -4.93 1.53
CA VAL A 48 10.27 -6.32 1.93
C VAL A 48 10.21 -7.25 0.74
N GLU A 49 11.30 -7.97 0.50
CA GLU A 49 11.38 -8.97 -0.55
C GLU A 49 10.69 -10.27 -0.11
N ALA A 50 9.82 -10.80 -0.97
CA ALA A 50 9.20 -12.10 -0.77
C ALA A 50 10.18 -13.22 -1.14
N GLY A 51 10.21 -14.29 -0.34
CA GLY A 51 11.02 -15.47 -0.64
C GLY A 51 10.60 -16.16 -1.94
N PHE A 52 11.55 -16.72 -2.66
CA PHE A 52 11.37 -17.34 -3.97
C PHE A 52 10.29 -18.45 -3.94
N ASP A 53 10.43 -19.44 -3.06
CA ASP A 53 9.49 -20.57 -2.94
C ASP A 53 8.07 -20.12 -2.57
N ALA A 54 7.94 -18.99 -1.86
CA ALA A 54 6.65 -18.45 -1.51
C ALA A 54 5.99 -17.75 -2.71
N LEU A 55 6.79 -17.12 -3.58
CA LEU A 55 6.34 -16.54 -4.84
C LEU A 55 5.97 -17.62 -5.87
N GLU A 56 6.73 -18.72 -5.96
CA GLU A 56 6.40 -19.84 -6.85
C GLU A 56 5.05 -20.46 -6.47
N ARG A 57 4.88 -20.82 -5.19
CA ARG A 57 3.59 -21.30 -4.68
C ARG A 57 2.45 -20.30 -4.89
N LEU A 58 2.74 -19.00 -4.96
CA LEU A 58 1.73 -17.98 -5.26
C LEU A 58 1.36 -17.99 -6.73
N ALA A 59 2.34 -18.08 -7.62
CA ALA A 59 2.12 -18.18 -9.06
C ALA A 59 1.30 -19.43 -9.41
N GLU A 60 1.62 -20.59 -8.83
CA GLU A 60 0.86 -21.83 -9.00
C GLU A 60 -0.59 -21.68 -8.52
N ALA A 61 -0.79 -21.19 -7.29
CA ALA A 61 -2.14 -20.98 -6.75
C ALA A 61 -2.99 -19.99 -7.57
N LEU A 62 -2.35 -19.03 -8.26
CA LEU A 62 -3.02 -18.09 -9.16
C LEU A 62 -3.47 -18.76 -10.47
N GLN A 63 -2.70 -19.74 -10.98
CA GLN A 63 -3.09 -20.54 -12.14
C GLN A 63 -4.29 -21.43 -11.80
N ASP A 64 -4.26 -22.06 -10.62
CA ASP A 64 -5.33 -22.97 -10.17
C ASP A 64 -6.59 -22.23 -9.68
N GLY A 65 -6.54 -20.89 -9.60
CA GLY A 65 -7.66 -20.07 -9.13
C GLY A 65 -7.96 -20.19 -7.63
N ALA A 66 -7.04 -20.78 -6.85
CA ALA A 66 -7.24 -21.15 -5.46
C ALA A 66 -6.86 -20.05 -4.44
N LEU A 67 -6.66 -18.81 -4.89
CA LEU A 67 -6.14 -17.75 -4.01
C LEU A 67 -7.24 -17.07 -3.18
N LEU A 68 -7.33 -17.44 -1.90
CA LEU A 68 -8.15 -16.75 -0.90
C LEU A 68 -7.28 -16.20 0.25
N GLY A 69 -7.23 -14.87 0.38
CA GLY A 69 -6.75 -14.19 1.59
C GLY A 69 -5.30 -14.47 2.00
N ARG A 70 -4.42 -14.77 1.03
CA ARG A 70 -3.01 -15.11 1.30
C ARG A 70 -2.21 -13.89 1.70
N THR A 71 -1.26 -14.05 2.62
CA THR A 71 -0.30 -13.02 2.99
C THR A 71 1.09 -13.37 2.49
N LEU A 72 1.81 -12.40 1.91
CA LEU A 72 3.20 -12.56 1.47
C LEU A 72 3.91 -11.21 1.42
N GLY A 73 5.14 -11.13 1.92
CA GLY A 73 5.95 -9.90 1.87
C GLY A 73 5.26 -8.70 2.52
N ARG A 74 4.59 -8.92 3.65
CA ARG A 74 3.76 -7.95 4.37
C ARG A 74 2.60 -7.35 3.56
N CYS A 75 2.17 -8.07 2.52
CA CYS A 75 0.97 -7.77 1.75
C CYS A 75 -0.09 -8.84 1.97
N ARG A 76 -1.36 -8.46 1.90
CA ARG A 76 -2.51 -9.33 1.72
C ARG A 76 -2.89 -9.34 0.24
N LEU A 77 -3.03 -10.53 -0.32
CA LEU A 77 -3.40 -10.78 -1.70
C LEU A 77 -4.79 -11.39 -1.77
N ARG A 78 -5.65 -10.85 -2.64
CA ARG A 78 -6.97 -11.41 -2.89
C ARG A 78 -7.41 -11.23 -4.34
N ILE A 79 -8.20 -12.18 -4.83
CA ILE A 79 -8.88 -12.06 -6.11
C ILE A 79 -10.12 -11.18 -5.94
N ALA A 80 -10.33 -10.27 -6.90
CA ALA A 80 -11.48 -9.39 -6.99
C ALA A 80 -11.90 -9.30 -8.47
N GLY A 81 -12.85 -10.15 -8.88
CA GLY A 81 -13.20 -10.30 -10.29
C GLY A 81 -12.02 -10.85 -11.10
N ASP A 82 -11.62 -10.13 -12.14
CA ASP A 82 -10.49 -10.43 -13.02
C ASP A 82 -9.17 -9.82 -12.53
N ARG A 83 -9.12 -9.28 -11.31
CA ARG A 83 -7.93 -8.64 -10.75
C ARG A 83 -7.42 -9.34 -9.50
N LEU A 84 -6.11 -9.34 -9.36
CA LEU A 84 -5.41 -9.63 -8.10
C LEU A 84 -5.12 -8.31 -7.40
N LEU A 85 -5.75 -8.09 -6.25
CA LEU A 85 -5.43 -6.96 -5.39
C LEU A 85 -4.29 -7.31 -4.45
N VAL A 86 -3.31 -6.41 -4.38
CA VAL A 86 -2.18 -6.46 -3.46
C VAL A 86 -2.30 -5.26 -2.54
N VAL A 87 -2.67 -5.51 -1.29
CA VAL A 87 -2.88 -4.49 -0.27
C VAL A 87 -1.89 -4.71 0.86
N ARG A 88 -1.47 -3.65 1.53
CA ARG A 88 -0.66 -3.76 2.74
C ARG A 88 -1.40 -4.53 3.84
N GLU A 89 -0.71 -5.42 4.56
CA GLU A 89 -1.32 -6.09 5.71
C GLU A 89 -1.37 -5.20 6.96
N ARG A 90 -2.34 -5.43 7.85
CA ARG A 90 -2.52 -4.63 9.07
C ARG A 90 -1.46 -4.89 10.16
N ARG A 91 -0.72 -6.00 10.07
CA ARG A 91 0.22 -6.43 11.10
C ARG A 91 1.53 -5.66 11.02
N HIS A 92 2.14 -5.41 12.19
CA HIS A 92 3.46 -4.79 12.30
C HIS A 92 3.59 -3.47 11.52
N LEU A 93 2.52 -2.67 11.52
CA LEU A 93 2.58 -1.28 11.04
C LEU A 93 3.25 -0.42 12.12
N PRO A 94 4.14 0.49 11.72
CA PRO A 94 4.91 1.27 12.69
C PRO A 94 4.03 2.34 13.37
N GLU A 95 4.42 2.65 14.60
CA GLU A 95 3.95 3.82 15.34
C GLU A 95 5.15 4.73 15.59
N ILE A 96 5.05 5.99 15.17
CA ILE A 96 6.08 7.02 15.37
C ILE A 96 5.50 8.05 16.32
N VAL A 97 6.11 8.22 17.49
CA VAL A 97 5.65 9.16 18.53
C VAL A 97 6.57 10.37 18.56
N GLY A 98 5.99 11.56 18.71
CA GLY A 98 6.75 12.80 18.94
C GLY A 98 7.64 13.21 17.76
N ALA A 99 7.20 12.94 16.53
CA ALA A 99 7.90 13.43 15.34
C ALA A 99 7.94 14.97 15.35
N ALA A 100 9.09 15.54 15.03
CA ALA A 100 9.30 16.98 15.11
C ALA A 100 8.39 17.74 14.13
N PRO A 101 7.81 18.89 14.53
CA PRO A 101 7.02 19.72 13.63
C PRO A 101 7.80 20.15 12.39
N GLY A 102 7.11 20.28 11.26
CA GLY A 102 7.70 20.72 9.99
C GLY A 102 8.70 19.74 9.35
N THR A 103 8.88 18.54 9.91
CA THR A 103 9.81 17.54 9.36
C THR A 103 9.14 16.57 8.40
N SER A 104 9.90 16.14 7.38
CA SER A 104 9.51 15.09 6.45
C SER A 104 9.93 13.73 7.00
N LEU A 105 9.03 12.75 7.02
CA LEU A 105 9.33 11.37 7.40
C LEU A 105 8.78 10.36 6.39
N LEU A 106 9.37 9.16 6.37
CA LEU A 106 8.90 8.03 5.58
C LEU A 106 8.26 6.98 6.49
N TRP A 107 6.95 6.78 6.36
CA TRP A 107 6.20 5.84 7.16
C TRP A 107 6.05 4.49 6.45
N ASP A 108 6.43 3.43 7.18
CA ASP A 108 6.38 2.02 6.75
C ASP A 108 7.06 1.72 5.39
N GLY A 109 7.99 2.57 4.97
CA GLY A 109 8.67 2.47 3.69
C GLY A 109 7.80 2.79 2.46
N ARG A 110 6.64 3.45 2.64
CA ARG A 110 5.65 3.70 1.57
C ARG A 110 5.17 5.12 1.45
N PHE A 111 4.97 5.81 2.56
CA PHE A 111 4.33 7.13 2.56
C PHE A 111 5.28 8.18 3.09
N ARG A 112 5.59 9.17 2.26
CA ARG A 112 6.20 10.40 2.74
C ARG A 112 5.11 11.27 3.36
N ILE A 113 5.40 11.76 4.55
CA ILE A 113 4.50 12.57 5.36
C ILE A 113 5.28 13.81 5.80
N GLU A 114 4.70 14.97 5.58
CA GLU A 114 5.17 16.22 6.17
C GLU A 114 4.43 16.43 7.49
N MET A 115 5.17 16.55 8.59
CA MET A 115 4.59 16.78 9.90
C MET A 115 4.03 18.19 9.99
N PRO A 116 2.82 18.38 10.54
CA PRO A 116 2.27 19.71 10.77
C PRO A 116 3.16 20.58 11.64
N GLU A 117 3.19 21.89 11.38
CA GLU A 117 3.91 22.88 12.20
C GLU A 117 3.39 22.91 13.65
N GLU A 118 2.12 22.54 13.86
CA GLU A 118 1.49 22.45 15.18
C GLU A 118 1.48 21.02 15.74
N ALA A 119 2.39 20.16 15.28
CA ALA A 119 2.59 18.83 15.87
C ALA A 119 3.07 18.98 17.33
N ALA A 120 2.60 18.11 18.22
CA ALA A 120 2.99 18.09 19.63
C ALA A 120 3.74 16.81 20.00
N ALA A 121 4.39 16.81 21.15
CA ALA A 121 5.19 15.67 21.61
C ALA A 121 4.36 14.38 21.84
N ASP A 122 3.07 14.52 22.13
CA ASP A 122 2.11 13.42 22.29
C ASP A 122 1.42 13.01 20.99
N ASP A 123 1.70 13.70 19.88
CA ASP A 123 1.23 13.25 18.57
C ASP A 123 1.95 11.97 18.16
N ARG A 124 1.18 11.08 17.54
CA ARG A 124 1.72 9.86 16.93
C ARG A 124 1.21 9.68 15.50
N ILE A 125 2.09 9.24 14.62
CA ILE A 125 1.74 8.72 13.31
C ILE A 125 1.58 7.21 13.44
N ALA A 126 0.36 6.72 13.24
CA ALA A 126 0.02 5.31 13.33
C ALA A 126 -1.05 4.96 12.30
N ALA A 127 -1.24 3.66 12.04
CA ALA A 127 -2.28 3.19 11.14
C ALA A 127 -3.66 3.73 11.54
N TRP A 128 -4.48 4.12 10.56
CA TRP A 128 -5.83 4.62 10.80
C TRP A 128 -6.74 3.54 11.40
N GLY A 129 -6.48 2.28 11.08
CA GLY A 129 -7.07 1.13 11.74
C GLY A 129 -8.60 1.14 11.68
N ASP A 130 -9.23 0.74 12.78
CA ASP A 130 -10.69 0.62 12.87
C ASP A 130 -11.40 1.98 12.93
N ALA A 131 -10.67 3.09 13.12
CA ALA A 131 -11.23 4.44 13.00
C ALA A 131 -11.49 4.86 11.54
N ALA A 132 -11.06 4.06 10.55
CA ALA A 132 -11.39 4.25 9.12
C ALA A 132 -12.83 3.81 8.79
N THR A 133 -13.80 4.17 9.64
CA THR A 133 -15.22 3.79 9.51
C THR A 133 -15.87 4.43 8.28
N ARG A 134 -17.06 3.94 7.91
CA ARG A 134 -17.89 4.55 6.87
C ARG A 134 -18.22 6.00 7.28
N GLY A 135 -17.99 6.97 6.40
CA GLY A 135 -18.12 8.40 6.67
C GLY A 135 -16.82 9.08 7.12
N ALA A 136 -15.88 8.34 7.71
CA ALA A 136 -14.54 8.87 8.03
C ALA A 136 -13.61 8.84 6.82
N ARG A 137 -13.74 7.82 5.96
CA ARG A 137 -13.01 7.63 4.68
C ARG A 137 -13.90 7.89 3.46
N PRO A 138 -13.32 8.21 2.29
CA PRO A 138 -14.06 8.24 1.02
C PRO A 138 -14.72 6.89 0.73
N ASP A 139 -15.95 6.91 0.20
CA ASP A 139 -16.71 5.69 -0.12
C ASP A 139 -16.02 4.81 -1.18
N THR A 140 -15.25 5.44 -2.07
CA THR A 140 -14.47 4.76 -3.12
C THR A 140 -13.25 4.01 -2.59
N LEU A 141 -12.72 4.38 -1.43
CA LEU A 141 -11.49 3.81 -0.88
C LEU A 141 -11.80 2.63 0.03
N PRO A 142 -11.51 1.35 -0.32
CA PRO A 142 -11.90 0.20 0.50
C PRO A 142 -11.36 0.25 1.94
N PHE A 143 -12.13 -0.30 2.90
CA PHE A 143 -11.75 -0.29 4.32
C PHE A 143 -10.37 -0.88 4.58
N GLU A 144 -10.08 -2.03 3.97
CA GLU A 144 -8.81 -2.74 4.10
C GLU A 144 -7.58 -1.92 3.63
N VAL A 145 -7.78 -0.98 2.70
CA VAL A 145 -6.75 -0.05 2.25
C VAL A 145 -6.69 1.15 3.19
N ALA A 146 -7.84 1.73 3.54
CA ALA A 146 -7.90 2.89 4.43
C ALA A 146 -7.32 2.59 5.83
N ALA A 147 -7.62 1.42 6.38
CA ALA A 147 -7.18 1.00 7.71
C ALA A 147 -5.65 0.88 7.86
N VAL A 148 -4.92 0.76 6.74
CA VAL A 148 -3.45 0.64 6.71
C VAL A 148 -2.77 1.93 6.24
N LEU A 149 -3.52 3.01 6.04
CA LEU A 149 -2.97 4.34 5.82
C LEU A 149 -2.53 4.95 7.16
N PRO A 150 -1.44 5.72 7.19
CA PRO A 150 -1.05 6.47 8.38
C PRO A 150 -1.99 7.65 8.64
N ALA A 151 -2.39 7.83 9.89
CA ALA A 151 -3.13 9.00 10.36
C ALA A 151 -2.35 9.67 11.51
N LEU A 152 -2.64 10.94 11.77
CA LEU A 152 -2.12 11.63 12.94
C LEU A 152 -3.09 11.44 14.09
N TRP A 153 -2.60 10.91 15.20
CA TRP A 153 -3.38 10.67 16.40
C TRP A 153 -2.87 11.51 17.56
N ARG A 154 -3.79 11.88 18.45
CA ARG A 154 -3.49 12.47 19.75
C ARG A 154 -4.44 11.91 20.79
N ASN A 155 -3.93 11.49 21.94
CA ASN A 155 -4.75 10.99 23.06
C ASN A 155 -5.81 9.95 22.66
N GLY A 156 -5.47 9.02 21.76
CA GLY A 156 -6.37 7.96 21.30
C GLY A 156 -7.38 8.37 20.22
N HIS A 157 -7.42 9.63 19.80
CA HIS A 157 -8.30 10.12 18.75
C HIS A 157 -7.54 10.48 17.47
N VAL A 158 -8.18 10.28 16.31
CA VAL A 158 -7.63 10.73 15.02
C VAL A 158 -7.73 12.25 14.97
N ARG A 159 -6.58 12.93 15.05
CA ARG A 159 -6.47 14.38 14.96
C ARG A 159 -6.49 14.84 13.50
N ARG A 160 -5.74 14.16 12.63
CA ARG A 160 -5.76 14.42 11.18
C ARG A 160 -5.94 13.14 10.39
N ARG A 161 -6.93 13.14 9.50
CA ARG A 161 -7.28 11.99 8.65
C ARG A 161 -6.35 11.96 7.44
N PRO A 162 -5.98 10.77 6.95
CA PRO A 162 -5.17 10.68 5.74
C PRO A 162 -5.95 11.16 4.52
N VAL A 163 -5.27 11.95 3.70
CA VAL A 163 -5.75 12.35 2.37
C VAL A 163 -4.63 12.17 1.35
N LEU A 164 -5.03 11.85 0.12
CA LEU A 164 -4.10 11.58 -0.99
C LEU A 164 -4.06 12.73 -2.00
N ALA A 165 -5.12 13.55 -2.02
CA ALA A 165 -5.25 14.73 -2.85
C ALA A 165 -6.30 15.65 -2.21
N GLY A 166 -6.07 16.97 -2.30
CA GLY A 166 -6.88 17.94 -1.58
C GLY A 166 -6.83 17.76 -0.06
N GLY A 167 -7.54 18.60 0.68
CA GLY A 167 -7.62 18.52 2.12
C GLY A 167 -7.91 19.87 2.77
N ASP A 168 -8.23 19.84 4.05
CA ASP A 168 -8.33 21.01 4.91
C ASP A 168 -7.23 20.95 5.99
N GLU A 169 -7.27 21.88 6.93
CA GLU A 169 -6.33 21.92 8.07
C GLU A 169 -6.36 20.67 8.97
N ASN A 170 -7.42 19.86 8.89
CA ASN A 170 -7.59 18.60 9.62
C ASN A 170 -7.15 17.38 8.82
N SER A 171 -6.48 17.59 7.68
CA SER A 171 -5.97 16.52 6.83
C SER A 171 -4.48 16.28 7.04
N LEU A 172 -4.09 15.01 7.05
CA LEU A 172 -2.72 14.56 6.95
C LEU A 172 -2.45 14.18 5.49
N PHE A 173 -1.74 15.03 4.76
CA PHE A 173 -1.42 14.76 3.38
C PHE A 173 -0.39 13.64 3.28
N LEU A 174 -0.71 12.62 2.48
CA LEU A 174 0.15 11.47 2.23
C LEU A 174 0.63 11.49 0.79
N ARG A 175 1.94 11.31 0.60
CA ARG A 175 2.49 11.05 -0.72
C ARG A 175 3.02 9.63 -0.78
N PHE A 176 2.49 8.85 -1.72
CA PHE A 176 2.96 7.49 -1.94
C PHE A 176 4.32 7.50 -2.65
N GLU A 177 5.38 7.27 -1.88
CA GLU A 177 6.77 7.21 -2.31
C GLU A 177 7.42 5.93 -1.74
N PRO A 178 7.12 4.75 -2.32
CA PRO A 178 7.64 3.49 -1.83
C PRO A 178 9.16 3.37 -1.98
N LEU A 179 9.82 2.77 -0.99
CA LEU A 179 11.27 2.50 -1.01
C LEU A 179 11.73 1.70 -2.23
N ARG A 180 10.84 0.82 -2.73
CA ARG A 180 11.06 0.00 -3.92
C ARG A 180 9.97 0.33 -4.95
N PRO A 181 10.10 1.41 -5.73
CA PRO A 181 9.10 1.77 -6.71
C PRO A 181 9.04 0.71 -7.83
N LEU A 182 7.82 0.45 -8.32
CA LEU A 182 7.58 -0.59 -9.33
C LEU A 182 8.23 -0.25 -10.69
N LEU A 183 8.41 1.03 -11.00
CA LEU A 183 9.20 1.53 -12.12
C LEU A 183 10.17 2.60 -11.64
N PRO A 184 11.38 2.68 -12.23
CA PRO A 184 12.41 3.65 -11.84
C PRO A 184 11.97 5.12 -11.93
N ASN A 185 10.96 5.46 -12.72
CA ASN A 185 10.47 6.83 -12.91
C ASN A 185 9.15 7.14 -12.19
N GLY A 186 8.60 6.20 -11.41
CA GLY A 186 7.24 6.32 -10.89
C GLY A 186 6.19 6.30 -12.01
N PHE A 187 5.00 5.76 -11.77
CA PHE A 187 3.89 5.96 -12.70
C PHE A 187 3.17 7.27 -12.34
N PRO A 188 2.54 7.93 -13.33
CA PRO A 188 1.50 8.89 -13.00
C PRO A 188 0.38 8.10 -12.31
N VAL A 189 0.09 8.55 -11.09
CA VAL A 189 -1.15 8.30 -10.39
C VAL A 189 -2.32 8.49 -11.37
N VAL A 190 -3.13 7.45 -11.56
CA VAL A 190 -4.39 7.54 -12.32
C VAL A 190 -5.53 7.78 -11.34
#